data_AF-A0A4P5RAS5-F1
#
_entry.id   AF-A0A4P5RAS5-F1
#
_cell.length_a   1.000
_cell.length_b   1.000
_cell.length_c   1.000
_cell.angle_alpha   90.00
_cell.angle_beta   90.00
_cell.angle_gamma   90.00
#
_symmetry.space_group_name_H-M   'P 1'
#
loop_
_entity.id
_entity.type
_entity.pdbx_description
1 polymer ?
#
loop_
_entity_poly.entity_id
_entity_poly.type
_entity_poly.pdbx_seq_one_letter_code
_entity_poly.pdbx_strand_id
1 'polypeptide(L)'
;MLAALAPCRAEFALRDGDRVSLGDSITTAQLYDRIIENYTLLRFPKLRVQFFNAGKGGDTAAGGLARLERDVFARKATVAIMVFGTNDIGWGVKADEEHRQKYFAGIRGIVEERNR
;
A
#
# COMPACT_ATOMS: atom_id res chain seq x y z
N MET A 1 -9.82 34.38 -26.16
CA MET A 1 -8.76 34.25 -25.13
C MET A 1 -8.89 32.85 -24.53
N LEU A 2 -8.03 31.90 -24.91
CA LEU A 2 -8.06 30.55 -24.33
C LEU A 2 -7.50 30.63 -22.90
N ALA A 3 -8.30 30.29 -21.90
CA ALA A 3 -7.81 30.09 -20.54
C ALA A 3 -6.96 28.81 -20.53
N ALA A 4 -5.65 28.95 -20.30
CA ALA A 4 -4.78 27.80 -20.03
C ALA A 4 -5.19 27.20 -18.68
N LEU A 5 -5.66 25.95 -18.69
CA LEU A 5 -5.80 25.16 -17.47
C LEU A 5 -4.40 24.97 -16.88
N ALA A 6 -4.09 25.70 -15.81
CA ALA A 6 -2.91 25.40 -15.02
C ALA A 6 -3.03 23.97 -14.49
N PRO A 7 -2.07 23.07 -14.74
CA PRO A 7 -2.13 21.73 -14.18
C PRO A 7 -2.10 21.86 -12.65
N CYS A 8 -3.18 21.44 -12.00
CA CYS A 8 -3.17 21.21 -10.55
C CYS A 8 -2.25 20.02 -10.30
N ARG A 9 -0.94 20.29 -10.16
CA ARG A 9 0.04 19.27 -9.86
C ARG A 9 -0.04 19.05 -8.36
N ALA A 10 -0.65 17.92 -7.97
CA ALA A 10 -0.64 17.50 -6.57
C ALA A 10 0.81 17.50 -6.06
N GLU A 11 1.00 17.98 -4.84
CA GLU A 11 2.29 17.89 -4.17
C GLU A 11 2.73 16.41 -4.08
N PHE A 12 4.04 16.17 -4.10
CA PHE A 12 4.55 14.82 -3.94
C PHE A 12 4.15 14.27 -2.56
N ALA A 13 3.56 13.08 -2.54
CA ALA A 13 2.91 12.55 -1.34
C ALA A 13 3.88 12.22 -0.20
N LEU A 14 5.13 11.83 -0.53
CA LEU A 14 6.14 11.46 0.46
C LEU A 14 6.91 12.67 0.96
N ARG A 15 7.25 12.65 2.24
CA ARG A 15 7.93 13.70 2.99
C ARG A 15 9.27 13.19 3.53
N ASP A 16 10.11 14.13 3.96
CA ASP A 16 11.40 13.81 4.55
C ASP A 16 11.20 13.00 5.84
N GLY A 17 11.95 11.91 5.99
CA GLY A 17 11.84 10.98 7.11
C GLY A 17 10.79 9.88 6.94
N ASP A 18 10.03 9.86 5.84
CA ASP A 18 9.01 8.82 5.64
C ASP A 18 9.62 7.42 5.56
N ARG A 19 8.95 6.47 6.23
CA ARG A 19 9.24 5.04 6.18
C ARG A 19 8.07 4.36 5.51
N VAL A 20 8.26 4.04 4.24
CA VAL A 20 7.20 3.56 3.35
C VAL A 20 7.19 2.03 3.38
N SER A 21 6.10 1.47 3.90
CA SER A 21 5.78 0.06 3.78
C SER A 21 4.91 -0.16 2.56
N LEU A 22 5.21 -1.22 1.81
CA LEU A 22 4.42 -1.63 0.67
C LEU A 22 3.97 -3.08 0.96
N GLY A 23 2.65 -3.36 0.95
CA GLY A 23 2.21 -4.44 0.08
C GLY A 23 1.12 -5.45 0.40
N ASP A 24 1.12 -6.44 -0.51
CA ASP A 24 0.42 -7.74 -0.62
C ASP A 24 1.24 -8.72 -1.48
N SER A 25 0.59 -9.69 -2.15
CA SER A 25 1.22 -10.63 -3.07
C SER A 25 1.88 -10.01 -4.30
N ILE A 26 1.39 -8.88 -4.82
CA ILE A 26 1.99 -8.19 -5.96
C ILE A 26 3.30 -7.54 -5.53
N THR A 27 3.35 -7.07 -4.28
CA THR A 27 4.54 -6.43 -3.72
C THR A 27 5.65 -7.40 -3.40
N THR A 28 5.34 -8.66 -3.05
CA THR A 28 6.38 -9.69 -2.89
C THR A 28 7.24 -9.84 -4.14
N ALA A 29 6.68 -9.59 -5.34
CA ALA A 29 7.40 -9.71 -6.61
C ALA A 29 8.47 -8.63 -6.85
N GLN A 30 8.55 -7.59 -6.00
CA GLN A 30 9.54 -6.52 -6.08
C GLN A 30 9.58 -5.75 -7.43
N LEU A 31 8.46 -5.67 -8.14
CA LEU A 31 8.39 -4.98 -9.43
C LEU A 31 8.05 -3.50 -9.27
N TYR A 32 6.84 -3.19 -8.80
CA TYR A 32 6.36 -1.81 -8.78
C TYR A 32 6.93 -0.99 -7.60
N ASP A 33 7.22 -1.64 -6.49
CA ASP A 33 7.87 -1.04 -5.32
C ASP A 33 9.25 -0.48 -5.68
N ARG A 34 10.04 -1.22 -6.46
CA ARG A 34 11.34 -0.75 -6.96
C ARG A 34 11.22 0.42 -7.91
N ILE A 35 10.18 0.47 -8.74
CA ILE A 35 9.92 1.61 -9.61
C ILE A 35 9.60 2.86 -8.77
N ILE A 36 8.74 2.73 -7.76
CA ILE A 36 8.40 3.84 -6.86
C ILE A 36 9.62 4.32 -6.07
N GLU A 37 10.40 3.39 -5.50
CA GLU A 37 11.64 3.68 -4.77
C GLU A 37 12.64 4.42 -5.68
N ASN A 38 12.95 3.85 -6.85
CA ASN A 38 13.91 4.44 -7.79
C ASN A 38 13.44 5.81 -8.29
N TYR A 39 12.17 5.96 -8.68
CA TYR A 39 11.64 7.25 -9.08
C TYR A 39 11.80 8.28 -7.97
N THR A 40 11.46 7.92 -6.74
CA THR A 40 11.54 8.83 -5.59
C THR A 40 12.97 9.29 -5.34
N LEU A 41 13.91 8.34 -5.24
CA LEU A 41 15.31 8.61 -4.94
C LEU A 41 16.02 9.38 -6.06
N LEU A 42 15.72 9.06 -7.33
CA LEU A 42 16.32 9.75 -8.47
C LEU A 42 15.73 11.15 -8.69
N ARG A 43 14.42 11.32 -8.52
CA ARG A 43 13.75 12.60 -8.73
C ARG A 43 13.98 13.59 -7.57
N PHE A 44 14.09 13.08 -6.35
CA PHE A 44 14.20 13.85 -5.11
C PHE A 44 15.39 13.37 -4.25
N PRO A 45 16.64 13.54 -4.71
CA PRO A 45 17.82 12.98 -4.06
C PRO A 45 18.12 13.53 -2.66
N LYS A 46 17.48 14.64 -2.26
CA LYS A 46 17.59 15.21 -0.92
C LYS A 46 16.53 14.70 0.06
N LEU A 47 15.52 13.98 -0.44
CA LEU A 47 14.42 13.47 0.37
C LEU A 47 14.85 12.16 1.04
N ARG A 48 14.95 12.17 2.38
CA ARG A 48 15.38 11.00 3.15
C ARG A 48 14.20 10.09 3.42
N VAL A 49 13.90 9.22 2.47
CA VAL A 49 12.85 8.20 2.58
C VAL A 49 13.45 6.81 2.68
N GLN A 50 12.79 5.93 3.42
CA GLN A 50 13.17 4.52 3.52
C GLN A 50 12.03 3.65 3.01
N PHE A 51 12.31 2.79 2.05
CA PHE A 51 11.34 1.82 1.57
C PHE A 51 11.61 0.46 2.20
N PHE A 52 10.54 -0.24 2.55
CA PHE A 52 10.65 -1.64 2.93
C PHE A 52 9.46 -2.45 2.47
N ASN A 53 9.74 -3.69 2.08
CA ASN A 53 8.73 -4.62 1.63
C ASN A 53 8.09 -5.32 2.84
N ALA A 54 6.76 -5.30 2.87
CA ALA A 54 5.93 -6.05 3.80
C ALA A 54 4.89 -6.90 3.04
N GLY A 55 5.10 -7.15 1.75
CA GLY A 55 4.24 -7.98 0.92
C GLY A 55 4.38 -9.46 1.25
N LYS A 56 3.25 -10.18 1.24
CA LYS A 56 3.21 -11.63 1.40
C LYS A 56 2.41 -12.26 0.26
N GLY A 57 3.02 -13.23 -0.42
CA GLY A 57 2.36 -14.00 -1.48
C GLY A 57 1.11 -14.73 -0.97
N GLY A 58 0.02 -14.68 -1.76
CA GLY A 58 -1.25 -15.32 -1.43
C GLY A 58 -2.10 -14.63 -0.35
N ASP A 59 -1.67 -13.48 0.17
CA ASP A 59 -2.33 -12.81 1.29
C ASP A 59 -3.68 -12.19 0.88
N THR A 60 -4.65 -12.26 1.78
CA THR A 60 -5.96 -11.59 1.68
C THR A 60 -5.97 -10.33 2.57
N ALA A 61 -6.97 -9.46 2.45
CA ALA A 61 -7.11 -8.30 3.32
C ALA A 61 -7.18 -8.71 4.81
N ALA A 62 -7.86 -9.82 5.12
CA ALA A 62 -7.92 -10.37 6.47
C ALA A 62 -6.55 -10.90 6.96
N GLY A 63 -5.77 -11.53 6.08
CA GLY A 63 -4.41 -11.97 6.39
C GLY A 63 -3.46 -10.79 6.65
N GLY A 64 -3.58 -9.73 5.83
CA GLY A 64 -2.88 -8.46 6.00
C GLY A 64 -3.19 -7.80 7.35
N LEU A 65 -4.48 -7.75 7.73
CA LEU A 65 -4.91 -7.23 9.02
C LEU A 65 -4.26 -8.00 10.19
N ALA A 66 -4.28 -9.33 10.15
CA ALA A 66 -3.75 -10.17 11.22
C ALA A 66 -2.24 -9.99 11.48
N ARG A 67 -1.50 -9.47 10.50
CA ARG A 67 -0.04 -9.25 10.61
C ARG A 67 0.36 -7.77 10.60
N LEU A 68 -0.60 -6.86 10.53
CA LEU A 68 -0.38 -5.42 10.37
C LEU A 68 0.54 -4.87 11.47
N GLU A 69 0.30 -5.27 12.72
CA GLU A 69 1.12 -4.88 13.86
C GLU A 69 2.60 -5.29 13.66
N ARG A 70 2.85 -6.58 13.41
CA ARG A 70 4.20 -7.13 13.28
C ARG A 70 4.95 -6.56 12.08
N ASP A 71 4.28 -6.47 10.93
CA ASP A 71 4.95 -6.23 9.65
C ASP A 71 4.99 -4.76 9.24
N VAL A 72 4.12 -3.92 9.82
CA VAL A 72 4.00 -2.50 9.44
C VAL A 72 4.24 -1.60 10.66
N PHE A 73 3.48 -1.76 11.74
CA PHE A 73 3.53 -0.84 12.89
C PHE A 73 4.78 -1.01 13.75
N ALA A 74 5.17 -2.25 14.08
CA ALA A 74 6.39 -2.54 14.83
C ALA A 74 7.65 -2.08 14.08
N ARG A 75 7.58 -1.99 12.75
CA ARG A 75 8.65 -1.46 11.89
C ARG A 75 8.58 0.07 11.74
N LYS A 76 7.61 0.73 12.37
CA LYS A 76 7.36 2.18 12.38
C LYS A 76 7.19 2.75 10.97
N ALA A 77 6.37 2.12 10.15
CA ALA A 77 5.95 2.73 8.88
C ALA A 77 5.21 4.05 9.15
N THR A 78 5.51 5.09 8.35
CA THR A 78 4.75 6.35 8.35
C THR A 78 3.76 6.41 7.19
N VAL A 79 4.05 5.65 6.12
CA VAL A 79 3.19 5.49 4.95
C VAL A 79 3.06 4.00 4.66
N ALA A 80 1.83 3.51 4.50
CA ALA A 80 1.56 2.13 4.12
C ALA A 80 0.77 2.10 2.81
N ILE A 81 1.30 1.45 1.79
CA ILE A 81 0.58 1.17 0.53
C ILE A 81 0.11 -0.28 0.58
N MET A 82 -1.20 -0.46 0.57
CA MET A 82 -1.84 -1.76 0.65
C MET A 82 -2.67 -1.99 -0.60
N VAL A 83 -2.45 -3.12 -1.25
CA VAL A 83 -3.20 -3.56 -2.43
C VAL A 83 -3.78 -4.90 -1.99
N PHE A 84 -5.08 -5.14 -2.05
CA PHE A 84 -5.64 -6.46 -1.73
C PHE A 84 -6.80 -6.72 -2.67
N GLY A 85 -7.27 -7.95 -2.77
CA GLY A 85 -8.45 -8.28 -3.58
C GLY A 85 -8.30 -9.54 -4.41
N THR A 86 -7.16 -9.75 -5.08
CA THR A 86 -6.99 -10.89 -6.01
C THR A 86 -7.13 -12.24 -5.30
N ASN A 87 -6.46 -12.41 -4.16
CA ASN A 87 -6.57 -13.64 -3.37
C ASN A 87 -7.90 -13.71 -2.61
N ASP A 88 -8.46 -12.56 -2.23
CA ASP A 88 -9.75 -12.47 -1.54
C ASP A 88 -10.89 -13.06 -2.37
N ILE A 89 -10.87 -12.82 -3.69
CA ILE A 89 -11.84 -13.40 -4.64
C ILE A 89 -11.38 -14.75 -5.22
N GLY A 90 -10.31 -15.35 -4.67
CA GLY A 90 -9.77 -16.62 -5.14
C GLY A 90 -9.44 -16.61 -6.63
N TRP A 91 -8.84 -15.54 -7.15
CA TRP A 91 -8.54 -15.39 -8.58
C TRP A 91 -9.79 -15.42 -9.48
N GLY A 92 -10.95 -15.03 -8.93
CA GLY A 92 -12.23 -14.92 -9.63
C GLY A 92 -13.20 -16.07 -9.36
N VAL A 93 -12.73 -17.18 -8.78
CA VAL A 93 -13.60 -18.34 -8.49
C VAL A 93 -14.49 -18.15 -7.27
N LYS A 94 -14.20 -17.12 -6.46
CA LYS A 94 -14.87 -16.81 -5.18
C LYS A 94 -15.33 -15.35 -5.15
N ALA A 95 -15.76 -14.80 -6.29
CA ALA A 95 -16.28 -13.44 -6.38
C ALA A 95 -17.76 -13.37 -5.92
N ASP A 96 -18.08 -13.98 -4.78
CA ASP A 96 -19.41 -14.03 -4.18
C ASP A 96 -19.56 -13.01 -3.04
N GLU A 97 -20.79 -12.90 -2.52
CA GLU A 97 -21.10 -11.95 -1.44
C GLU A 97 -20.33 -12.24 -0.15
N GLU A 98 -20.10 -13.51 0.18
CA GLU A 98 -19.36 -13.90 1.39
C GLU A 98 -17.92 -13.39 1.34
N HIS A 99 -17.22 -13.61 0.24
CA HIS A 99 -15.84 -13.16 0.05
C HIS A 99 -15.75 -11.64 -0.07
N ARG A 100 -16.74 -11.00 -0.71
CA ARG A 100 -16.87 -9.54 -0.72
C ARG A 100 -16.95 -8.97 0.69
N GLN A 101 -17.76 -9.56 1.56
CA GLN A 101 -17.88 -9.12 2.96
C GLN A 101 -16.57 -9.33 3.73
N LYS A 102 -15.89 -10.47 3.55
CA LYS A 102 -14.57 -10.73 4.16
C LYS A 102 -13.53 -9.71 3.74
N TYR A 103 -13.46 -9.38 2.45
CA TYR A 103 -12.57 -8.34 1.93
C TYR A 103 -12.85 -6.99 2.60
N PHE A 104 -14.11 -6.54 2.59
CA PHE A 104 -14.47 -5.25 3.21
C PHE A 104 -14.21 -5.22 4.71
N ALA A 105 -14.48 -6.31 5.43
CA ALA A 105 -14.16 -6.41 6.85
C ALA A 105 -12.65 -6.28 7.10
N GLY A 106 -11.83 -6.95 6.30
CA GLY A 106 -10.37 -6.84 6.37
C GLY A 106 -9.87 -5.41 6.13
N ILE A 107 -10.33 -4.77 5.05
CA ILE A 107 -9.95 -3.38 4.73
C ILE A 107 -10.40 -2.41 5.82
N ARG A 108 -11.63 -2.54 6.34
CA ARG A 108 -12.12 -1.70 7.43
C ARG A 108 -11.27 -1.86 8.69
N GLY A 109 -10.99 -3.09 9.09
CA GLY A 109 -10.15 -3.36 10.25
C GLY A 109 -8.77 -2.72 10.13
N ILE A 110 -8.14 -2.79 8.94
CA ILE A 110 -6.85 -2.14 8.69
C ILE A 110 -6.93 -0.62 8.90
N VAL A 111 -7.98 0.03 8.38
CA VAL A 111 -8.18 1.48 8.52
C VAL A 111 -8.45 1.87 9.98
N GLU A 112 -9.19 1.04 10.71
CA GLU A 112 -9.52 1.25 12.13
C GLU A 112 -8.27 1.11 13.02
N GLU A 113 -7.45 0.07 12.82
CA GLU A 113 -6.19 -0.10 13.56
C GLU A 113 -5.23 1.08 13.36
N ARG A 114 -5.24 1.70 12.18
CA ARG A 114 -4.45 2.92 11.90
C ARG A 114 -4.90 4.15 12.71
N ASN A 115 -6.10 4.15 13.27
CA ASN A 115 -6.64 5.27 14.07
C ASN A 115 -6.58 5.02 15.59
N ARG A 116 -6.02 3.90 16.05
CA ARG A 116 -5.75 3.64 17.46
C ARG A 116 -4.44 4.30 17.90
#